data_AF-A0A858R4E1-F1
#
_entry.id   AF-A0A858R4E1-F1
#
_cell.length_a   1.000
_cell.length_b   1.000
_cell.length_c   1.000
_cell.angle_alpha   90.00
_cell.angle_beta   90.00
_cell.angle_gamma   90.00
#
_symmetry.space_group_name_H-M   'P 1'
#
loop_
_entity.id
_entity.type
_entity.pdbx_description
1 polymer ?
#
loop_
_entity_poly.entity_id
_entity_poly.type
_entity_poly.pdbx_seq_one_letter_code
_entity_poly.pdbx_strand_id
1 'polypeptide(L)' 'MARPDRALVRHDDIAATLSAPTRTLRQEDGRVRYWGWVEREGRWLRVVVEPDGETVLNAFWDRGFKP' A
#
# COMPACT_ATOMS: atom_id res chain seq x y z
N MET A 1 0.77 -21.77 13.00
CA MET A 1 -0.55 -21.36 12.48
C MET A 1 -0.37 -20.00 11.81
N ALA A 2 -0.25 -19.97 10.48
CA ALA A 2 -0.07 -18.72 9.75
C ALA A 2 -1.37 -17.91 9.81
N ARG A 3 -1.33 -16.67 10.28
CA ARG A 3 -2.50 -15.80 10.29
C ARG A 3 -2.87 -15.50 8.82
N PRO A 4 -4.05 -15.92 8.33
CA PRO A 4 -4.44 -15.74 6.92
C PRO A 4 -4.54 -14.26 6.52
N ASP A 5 -4.58 -13.35 7.51
CA ASP A 5 -4.57 -11.91 7.31
C ASP A 5 -3.20 -11.34 6.89
N ARG A 6 -2.10 -12.12 7.01
CA ARG A 6 -0.79 -11.81 6.41
C ARG A 6 -0.66 -12.47 5.04
N ALA A 7 -1.65 -12.28 4.16
CA ALA A 7 -1.42 -12.55 2.74
C ALA A 7 -0.15 -11.78 2.34
N LEU A 8 0.85 -12.47 1.79
CA LEU A 8 2.08 -11.84 1.36
C LEU A 8 1.74 -10.82 0.28
N VAL A 9 2.03 -9.55 0.52
CA VAL A 9 1.99 -8.54 -0.53
C VAL A 9 3.24 -8.74 -1.37
N ARG A 10 3.08 -8.88 -2.69
CA ARG A 10 4.22 -9.07 -3.59
C ARG A 10 4.95 -7.75 -3.75
N HIS A 11 6.28 -7.80 -3.81
CA HIS A 11 7.10 -6.60 -4.01
C HIS A 11 6.73 -5.85 -5.30
N ASP A 12 6.38 -6.59 -6.36
CA ASP A 12 5.91 -6.01 -7.63
C ASP A 12 4.65 -5.16 -7.45
N ASP A 13 3.70 -5.61 -6.61
CA ASP A 13 2.44 -4.90 -6.37
C ASP A 13 2.69 -3.63 -5.54
N ILE A 14 3.66 -3.68 -4.60
CA ILE A 14 4.13 -2.51 -3.84
C ILE A 14 4.76 -1.50 -4.81
N ALA A 15 5.70 -1.93 -5.65
CA ALA A 15 6.39 -1.07 -6.61
C ALA A 15 5.41 -0.44 -7.61
N ALA A 16 4.46 -1.21 -8.13
CA ALA A 16 3.41 -0.71 -9.02
C ALA A 16 2.53 0.34 -8.32
N THR A 17 2.16 0.10 -7.05
CA THR A 17 1.38 1.05 -6.24
C THR A 17 2.13 2.35 -5.97
N LEU A 18 3.45 2.28 -5.75
CA LEU A 18 4.28 3.48 -5.56
C LEU A 18 4.51 4.24 -6.87
N SER A 19 4.66 3.53 -7.99
CA SER A 19 4.89 4.13 -9.30
C SER A 19 3.64 4.77 -9.91
N ALA A 20 2.46 4.21 -9.66
CA ALA A 20 1.19 4.69 -10.21
C ALA A 20 0.06 4.58 -9.16
N PRO A 21 0.14 5.36 -8.06
CA PRO A 21 -0.89 5.32 -7.02
C PRO A 21 -2.19 5.91 -7.56
N THR A 22 -3.29 5.25 -7.29
CA THR A 22 -4.64 5.80 -7.52
C THR A 22 -4.95 6.94 -6.55
N ARG A 23 -4.41 6.86 -5.33
CA ARG A 23 -4.53 7.94 -4.33
C ARG A 23 -3.25 8.04 -3.52
N THR A 24 -2.91 9.28 -3.17
CA THR A 24 -1.80 9.61 -2.28
C THR A 24 -2.30 10.52 -1.18
N LEU A 25 -1.96 10.20 0.07
CA LEU A 25 -2.28 11.04 1.23
C LEU A 25 -1.02 11.24 2.05
N ARG A 26 -0.59 12.49 2.18
CA ARG A 26 0.48 12.88 3.09
C ARG A 26 -0.11 13.23 4.45
N GLN A 27 0.43 12.63 5.49
CA GLN A 27 0.04 12.88 6.87
C GLN A 27 0.84 14.05 7.46
N GLU A 28 0.34 14.63 8.56
CA GLU A 28 1.02 15.71 9.30
C GLU A 28 2.36 15.26 9.91
N ASP A 29 2.50 13.96 10.23
CA ASP A 29 3.75 13.35 10.72
C ASP A 29 4.81 13.14 9.61
N GLY A 30 4.50 13.55 8.38
CA GLY A 30 5.37 13.42 7.22
C GLY A 30 5.23 12.11 6.46
N ARG A 31 4.57 11.08 7.02
CA ARG A 31 4.37 9.81 6.34
C ARG A 31 3.47 9.96 5.12
N VAL A 32 3.71 9.14 4.11
CA VAL A 32 2.90 9.11 2.90
C VAL A 32 2.20 7.77 2.77
N ARG A 33 0.90 7.81 2.51
CA ARG A 33 0.09 6.63 2.21
C ARG A 33 -0.24 6.64 0.73
N TYR A 34 0.08 5.54 0.06
CA TYR A 34 -0.24 5.28 -1.34
C TYR A 34 -1.28 4.18 -1.40
N TRP A 35 -2.28 4.35 -2.28
CA TRP A 35 -3.25 3.31 -2.60
C TRP A 35 -3.15 2.95 -4.08
N GLY A 36 -3.13 1.65 -4.37
CA GLY A 36 -3.11 1.12 -5.72
C GLY A 36 -4.09 -0.04 -5.84
N TRP A 37 -4.82 -0.11 -6.95
CA TRP A 37 -5.67 -1.26 -7.24
C TRP A 37 -4.80 -2.39 -7.79
N VAL A 38 -4.87 -3.56 -7.18
CA VAL A 38 -4.16 -4.75 -7.66
C VAL A 38 -5.18 -5.69 -8.28
N GLU A 39 -5.25 -5.69 -9.62
CA GLU A 39 -6.26 -6.42 -10.38
C GLU A 39 -6.26 -7.93 -10.08
N ARG A 40 -5.07 -8.54 -9.99
CA ARG A 40 -4.93 -9.98 -9.71
C ARG A 40 -5.50 -10.40 -8.35
N GLU A 41 -5.48 -9.50 -7.37
CA GLU A 41 -6.02 -9.75 -6.03
C GLU A 41 -7.46 -9.23 -5.89
N GLY A 42 -7.92 -8.41 -6.84
CA GLY A 42 -9.22 -7.73 -6.77
C GLY A 42 -9.36 -6.85 -5.53
N ARG A 43 -8.27 -6.24 -5.08
CA ARG A 43 -8.18 -5.51 -3.80
C ARG A 43 -7.33 -4.26 -3.92
N TRP A 44 -7.62 -3.30 -3.05
CA TRP A 44 -6.78 -2.12 -2.86
C TRP A 44 -5.60 -2.45 -1.97
N LEU A 45 -4.39 -2.15 -2.44
CA LEU A 45 -3.17 -2.20 -1.64
C LEU A 45 -2.91 -0.82 -1.06
N ARG A 46 -2.68 -0.74 0.25
CA ARG A 46 -2.17 0.46 0.91
C ARG A 46 -0.71 0.26 1.27
N VAL A 47 0.15 1.17 0.79
CA VAL A 47 1.57 1.22 1.10
C VAL A 47 1.85 2.48 1.92
N VAL A 48 2.49 2.33 3.06
CA VAL A 48 2.91 3.42 3.95
C VAL A 48 4.41 3.58 3.83
N VAL A 49 4.84 4.77 3.47
CA VAL A 49 6.23 5.16 3.26
C VAL A 49 6.63 6.20 4.30
N GLU A 50 7.89 6.18 4.71
CA GLU A 50 8.50 7.21 5.54
C GLU A 50 8.50 8.58 4.84
N PRO A 51 8.77 9.67 5.59
CA PRO A 51 8.85 11.01 5.02
C PRO A 51 9.94 11.18 3.95
N ASP A 52 10.92 10.27 3.91
CA ASP A 52 11.97 10.21 2.89
C ASP A 52 11.43 9.84 1.50
N GLY A 53 10.24 9.23 1.42
CA GLY A 53 9.64 8.78 0.17
C GLY A 53 10.26 7.50 -0.41
N GLU A 54 11.21 6.89 0.28
CA GLU A 54 11.97 5.71 -0.18
C GLU A 54 11.69 4.49 0.70
N THR A 55 11.58 4.68 2.02
CA THR A 55 11.49 3.57 2.97
C THR A 55 10.05 3.12 3.18
N VAL A 56 9.70 1.93 2.67
CA VAL A 56 8.39 1.31 2.90
C VAL A 56 8.31 0.77 4.33
N LEU A 57 7.46 1.36 5.18
CA LEU A 57 7.21 0.89 6.54
C LEU A 57 6.26 -0.30 6.57
N ASN A 58 5.18 -0.24 5.79
CA ASN A 58 4.14 -1.26 5.80
C ASN A 58 3.38 -1.30 4.48
N ALA A 59 3.00 -2.50 4.05
CA ALA A 59 2.13 -2.72 2.90
C ALA A 59 1.07 -3.77 3.24
N PHE A 60 -0.21 -3.46 3.04
CA PHE A 60 -1.30 -4.39 3.33
C PHE A 60 -2.57 -4.07 2.55
N TRP A 61 -3.41 -5.09 2.38
CA TRP A 61 -4.70 -4.98 1.70
C TRP A 61 -5.68 -4.12 2.50
N ASP A 62 -6.08 -2.98 1.94
CA ASP A 62 -7.04 -2.06 2.53
C ASP A 62 -8.45 -2.41 2.05
N ARG A 63 -9.28 -2.91 2.97
CA ARG A 63 -10.68 -3.28 2.70
C ARG A 63 -11.64 -2.11 2.81
N GLY A 64 -11.21 -1.00 3.41
CA GLY A 64 -12.04 0.17 3.68
C GLY A 64 -11.84 1.29 2.67
N PHE A 65 -10.78 1.21 1.86
CA PHE A 65 -10.52 2.22 0.86
C PHE A 65 -11.59 2.21 -0.24
N LYS A 66 -12.18 3.39 -0.46
CA LYS A 66 -13.05 3.70 -1.58
C LYS A 66 -12.45 4.93 -2.26
N PRO A 67 -12.13 4.86 -3.56
CA PRO A 67 -11.46 5.94 -4.28
C PRO A 67 -12.20 7.28 -4.15
#